data_AF-A0A1Q6SJC3-F1
#
_entry.id   AF-A0A1Q6SJC3-F1
#
_cell.length_a   1.000
_cell.length_b   1.000
_cell.length_c   1.000
_cell.angle_alpha   90.00
_cell.angle_beta   90.00
_cell.angle_gamma   90.00
#
_symmetry.space_group_name_H-M   'P 1'
#
loop_
_entity.id
_entity.type
_entity.pdbx_description
1 polymer ?
#
loop_
_entity_poly.entity_id
_entity_poly.type
_entity_poly.pdbx_seq_one_letter_code
_entity_poly.pdbx_strand_id
1 'polypeptide(L)'
;MRNQNIAKVLKEYRKRNHLSVNDVSILLEDRSFTAAPKTIYGWESGQANPSADILLTLCDLYNITDILEAFGYDSNENFHVTPSERTIIEAYRAHPEMHEAVSVLLGCSVPRKGSVSAHNTAAKEVSHPKQHSFGTNTTAAPKPSIKRY
;
A
#
# COMPACT_ATOMS: atom_id res chain seq x y z
N MET A 1 0.23 -28.65 -5.51
CA MET A 1 1.24 -28.20 -4.52
C MET A 1 0.72 -28.54 -3.12
N ARG A 2 1.45 -29.33 -2.33
CA ARG A 2 1.12 -29.59 -0.92
C ARG A 2 1.63 -28.40 -0.10
N ASN A 3 0.75 -27.67 0.56
CA ASN A 3 1.14 -26.56 1.41
C ASN A 3 1.16 -27.01 2.87
N GLN A 4 2.30 -27.55 3.31
CA GLN A 4 2.46 -28.06 4.67
C GLN A 4 2.23 -26.99 5.74
N ASN A 5 2.37 -25.70 5.40
CA ASN A 5 2.15 -24.62 6.35
C ASN A 5 0.66 -24.44 6.66
N ILE A 6 -0.20 -24.47 5.64
CA ILE A 6 -1.66 -24.38 5.81
C ILE A 6 -2.18 -25.48 6.74
N ALA A 7 -1.77 -26.72 6.50
CA ALA A 7 -2.16 -27.86 7.32
C ALA A 7 -1.80 -27.69 8.81
N LYS A 8 -0.56 -27.26 9.07
CA LYS A 8 -0.06 -27.03 10.43
C LYS A 8 -0.83 -25.90 11.12
N VAL A 9 -0.99 -24.77 10.44
CA VAL A 9 -1.66 -23.58 10.97
C VAL A 9 -3.12 -23.89 11.30
N LEU A 10 -3.87 -24.53 10.39
CA LEU A 10 -5.27 -24.91 10.63
C LEU A 10 -5.41 -25.78 11.88
N LYS A 11 -4.53 -26.78 12.05
CA LYS A 11 -4.54 -27.67 13.21
C LYS A 11 -4.24 -26.94 14.52
N GLU A 12 -3.25 -26.05 14.51
CA GLU A 12 -2.88 -25.26 15.68
C GLU A 12 -4.00 -24.30 16.08
N TYR A 13 -4.56 -23.56 15.13
CA TYR A 13 -5.63 -22.61 15.38
C TYR A 13 -6.94 -23.29 15.83
N ARG A 14 -7.30 -24.45 15.27
CA ARG A 14 -8.42 -25.24 15.79
C ARG A 14 -8.25 -25.56 17.28
N LYS A 15 -7.07 -26.05 17.67
CA LYS A 15 -6.76 -26.40 19.06
C LYS A 15 -6.75 -25.18 19.98
N ARG A 16 -6.21 -24.05 19.53
CA ARG A 16 -6.21 -22.78 20.28
C ARG A 16 -7.62 -22.27 20.57
N ASN A 17 -8.57 -22.55 19.68
CA ASN A 17 -9.99 -22.24 19.87
C ASN A 17 -10.76 -23.36 20.59
N HIS A 18 -10.06 -24.37 21.12
CA HIS A 18 -10.64 -25.48 21.87
C HIS A 18 -11.69 -26.30 21.10
N LEU A 19 -11.61 -26.31 19.76
CA LEU A 19 -12.52 -27.06 18.91
C LEU A 19 -11.99 -28.48 18.67
N SER A 20 -12.85 -29.49 18.83
CA SER A 20 -12.60 -30.82 18.30
C SER A 20 -12.82 -30.85 16.78
N VAL A 21 -12.32 -31.88 16.11
CA VAL A 21 -12.60 -32.05 14.68
C VAL A 21 -14.09 -32.25 14.40
N ASN A 22 -14.83 -32.87 15.33
CA ASN A 22 -16.27 -33.02 15.20
C ASN A 22 -16.99 -31.68 15.33
N ASP A 23 -16.54 -30.80 16.24
CA ASP A 23 -17.12 -29.45 16.38
C ASP A 23 -16.96 -28.67 15.08
N VAL A 24 -15.78 -28.76 14.44
CA VAL A 24 -15.53 -28.11 13.14
C VAL A 24 -16.42 -28.67 12.03
N SER A 25 -16.66 -29.99 12.01
CA SER A 25 -17.57 -30.61 11.06
C SER A 25 -18.99 -30.03 11.19
N ILE A 26 -19.47 -29.85 12.42
CA ILE A 26 -20.81 -29.29 12.70
C ILE A 26 -20.85 -27.80 12.34
N LEU A 27 -19.84 -27.03 12.75
CA LEU A 27 -19.76 -25.59 12.48
C LEU A 27 -19.65 -25.27 10.98
N LEU A 28 -19.01 -26.14 10.19
CA LEU A 28 -18.99 -26.00 8.73
C LEU A 28 -20.37 -26.29 8.13
N GLU A 29 -21.10 -27.26 8.67
CA GLU A 29 -22.46 -27.60 8.21
C GLU A 29 -23.42 -26.44 8.45
N ASP A 30 -23.31 -25.75 9.60
CA ASP A 30 -24.03 -24.51 9.90
C ASP A 30 -23.74 -23.37 8.90
N ARG A 31 -22.60 -23.45 8.20
CA ARG A 31 -22.17 -22.53 7.14
C ARG A 31 -22.41 -23.07 5.73
N SER A 32 -23.24 -24.09 5.58
CA SER A 32 -23.58 -24.75 4.30
C SER A 32 -22.39 -25.49 3.63
N PHE A 33 -21.39 -25.89 4.42
CA PHE A 33 -20.27 -26.73 3.96
C PHE A 33 -20.27 -28.09 4.65
N THR A 34 -20.35 -29.17 3.88
CA THR A 34 -20.26 -30.53 4.44
C THR A 34 -18.81 -31.02 4.42
N ALA A 35 -18.25 -31.28 5.60
CA ALA A 35 -16.90 -31.87 5.71
C ALA A 35 -16.85 -32.89 6.85
N ALA A 36 -16.81 -34.18 6.49
CA ALA A 36 -16.67 -35.23 7.48
C ALA A 36 -15.35 -35.11 8.27
N PRO A 37 -15.26 -35.60 9.52
CA PRO A 37 -14.05 -35.54 10.34
C PRO A 37 -12.78 -36.00 9.62
N LYS A 38 -12.88 -37.08 8.81
CA LYS A 38 -11.77 -37.60 8.00
C LYS A 38 -11.23 -36.57 7.01
N THR A 39 -12.11 -35.76 6.40
CA THR A 39 -11.73 -34.70 5.46
C THR A 39 -10.93 -33.62 6.16
N ILE A 40 -11.37 -33.19 7.35
CA ILE A 40 -10.68 -32.20 8.19
C ILE A 40 -9.30 -32.73 8.62
N TYR A 41 -9.20 -34.00 9.04
CA TYR A 41 -7.89 -34.64 9.29
C TYR A 41 -7.02 -34.67 8.03
N GLY A 42 -7.61 -34.85 6.85
CA GLY A 42 -6.91 -34.77 5.56
C GLY A 42 -6.30 -33.37 5.31
N TRP A 43 -7.02 -32.31 5.68
CA TRP A 43 -6.51 -30.93 5.62
C TRP A 43 -5.40 -30.68 6.63
N GLU A 44 -5.62 -31.06 7.90
CA GLU A 44 -4.66 -30.85 8.99
C GLU A 44 -3.39 -31.70 8.89
N SER A 45 -3.40 -32.74 8.07
CA SER A 45 -2.23 -33.58 7.75
C SER A 45 -1.57 -33.22 6.41
N GLY A 46 -2.15 -32.28 5.65
CA GLY A 46 -1.65 -31.87 4.33
C GLY A 46 -1.82 -32.92 3.24
N GLN A 47 -2.72 -33.90 3.43
CA GLN A 47 -3.09 -34.90 2.42
C GLN A 47 -3.99 -34.29 1.34
N ALA A 48 -4.83 -33.32 1.72
CA ALA A 48 -5.67 -32.54 0.83
C ALA A 48 -5.68 -31.07 1.27
N ASN A 49 -6.10 -30.17 0.39
CA ASN A 49 -6.35 -28.78 0.74
C ASN A 49 -7.87 -28.53 0.78
N PRO A 50 -8.38 -27.69 1.68
CA PRO A 50 -9.73 -27.16 1.57
C PRO A 50 -9.87 -26.30 0.30
N SER A 51 -11.09 -26.09 -0.18
CA SER A 51 -11.36 -25.05 -1.17
C SER A 51 -11.10 -23.66 -0.55
N ALA A 52 -11.00 -22.62 -1.39
CA ALA A 52 -10.79 -21.26 -0.90
C ALA A 52 -11.92 -20.81 0.04
N ASP A 53 -13.17 -21.07 -0.31
CA ASP A 53 -14.33 -20.68 0.51
C ASP A 53 -14.33 -21.38 1.88
N ILE A 54 -14.00 -22.68 1.90
CA ILE A 54 -13.88 -23.45 3.14
C ILE A 54 -12.69 -22.94 3.96
N LEU A 55 -11.55 -22.63 3.33
CA LEU A 55 -10.38 -22.09 4.01
C LEU A 55 -10.70 -20.78 4.72
N LEU A 56 -11.38 -19.85 4.03
CA LEU A 56 -11.80 -18.57 4.62
C LEU A 56 -12.79 -18.78 5.77
N THR A 57 -13.76 -19.68 5.58
CA THR A 57 -14.72 -20.03 6.64
C THR A 57 -14.02 -20.62 7.87
N LEU A 58 -13.01 -21.47 7.68
CA LEU A 58 -12.20 -22.00 8.78
C LEU A 58 -11.38 -20.90 9.47
N CYS A 59 -10.88 -19.92 8.71
CA CYS A 59 -10.19 -18.76 9.30
C CYS A 59 -11.13 -17.98 10.22
N ASP A 60 -12.36 -17.74 9.78
CA ASP A 60 -13.37 -17.07 10.60
C ASP A 60 -13.73 -17.89 11.85
N LEU A 61 -13.98 -19.19 11.69
CA LEU A 61 -14.31 -20.10 12.82
C LEU A 61 -13.17 -20.19 13.85
N TYR A 62 -11.93 -20.07 13.40
CA TYR A 62 -10.75 -20.13 14.25
C TYR A 62 -10.24 -18.75 14.71
N ASN A 63 -10.98 -17.67 14.46
CA ASN A 63 -10.58 -16.31 14.81
C ASN A 63 -9.20 -15.91 14.25
N ILE A 64 -8.88 -16.35 13.03
CA ILE A 64 -7.68 -15.92 12.29
C ILE A 64 -8.00 -14.59 11.61
N THR A 65 -7.52 -13.48 12.20
CA THR A 65 -7.79 -12.13 11.69
C THR A 65 -6.81 -11.69 10.60
N ASP A 66 -5.54 -12.09 10.71
CA ASP A 66 -4.53 -11.84 9.68
C ASP A 66 -4.17 -13.17 9.00
N ILE A 67 -4.85 -13.43 7.87
CA ILE A 67 -4.70 -14.68 7.11
C ILE A 67 -3.29 -14.76 6.50
N LEU A 68 -2.74 -13.65 6.00
CA LEU A 68 -1.44 -13.68 5.34
C LEU A 68 -0.35 -13.96 6.36
N GLU A 69 -0.34 -13.23 7.48
CA GLU A 69 0.59 -13.48 8.58
C GLU A 69 0.44 -14.90 9.14
N ALA A 70 -0.80 -15.34 9.42
CA ALA A 70 -1.05 -16.65 10.02
C ALA A 70 -0.50 -17.82 9.18
N PHE A 71 -0.52 -17.70 7.85
CA PHE A 71 0.02 -18.70 6.94
C PHE A 71 1.46 -18.44 6.47
N GLY A 72 2.16 -17.45 7.06
CA GLY A 72 3.55 -17.12 6.74
C GLY A 72 3.73 -16.52 5.34
N TYR A 73 2.70 -15.83 4.87
CA TYR A 73 2.74 -14.99 3.67
C TYR A 73 2.99 -13.51 3.99
N ASP A 74 3.25 -13.17 5.26
CA ASP A 74 3.92 -11.93 5.57
C ASP A 74 5.35 -12.03 4.99
N SER A 75 5.51 -11.52 3.77
CA SER A 75 6.82 -11.03 3.40
C SER A 75 7.28 -10.15 4.55
N ASN A 76 8.46 -10.40 5.10
CA ASN A 76 9.14 -9.48 6.03
C ASN A 76 9.55 -8.18 5.30
N GLU A 77 8.56 -7.54 4.69
CA GLU A 77 8.51 -6.31 3.94
C GLU A 77 7.18 -5.71 4.36
N ASN A 78 7.14 -5.18 5.57
CA ASN A 78 6.03 -4.44 6.15
C ASN A 78 5.83 -3.12 5.35
N PHE A 79 5.65 -3.18 4.03
CA PHE A 79 5.41 -2.04 3.16
C PHE A 79 3.94 -1.63 3.25
N HIS A 80 3.51 -1.29 4.46
CA HIS A 80 2.20 -0.69 4.67
C HIS A 80 2.33 0.80 4.42
N VAL A 81 1.80 1.23 3.27
CA VAL A 81 1.71 2.65 2.91
C VAL A 81 0.86 3.37 3.96
N THR A 82 1.50 4.22 4.76
CA THR A 82 0.84 5.11 5.72
C THR A 82 -0.02 6.14 4.98
N PRO A 83 -0.99 6.81 5.64
CA PRO A 83 -1.79 7.86 5.00
C PRO A 83 -0.96 8.99 4.38
N SER A 84 0.15 9.35 5.03
CA SER A 84 1.10 10.34 4.55
C SER A 84 1.82 9.86 3.28
N GLU A 85 2.31 8.62 3.27
CA GLU A 85 2.95 8.04 2.09
C GLU A 85 1.96 7.85 0.94
N ARG A 86 0.70 7.52 1.23
CA ARG A 86 -0.36 7.44 0.20
C ARG A 86 -0.50 8.77 -0.54
N THR A 87 -0.53 9.87 0.21
CA THR A 87 -0.62 11.22 -0.35
C THR A 87 0.59 11.51 -1.27
N ILE A 88 1.79 11.11 -0.84
CA ILE A 88 3.02 11.29 -1.64
C ILE A 88 2.98 10.44 -2.91
N ILE A 89 2.54 9.18 -2.82
CA ILE A 89 2.44 8.26 -3.97
C ILE A 89 1.42 8.76 -4.99
N GLU A 90 0.26 9.24 -4.54
CA GLU A 90 -0.76 9.81 -5.40
C GLU A 90 -0.27 11.07 -6.12
N ALA A 91 0.38 11.99 -5.38
CA ALA A 91 0.98 13.18 -5.95
C ALA A 91 2.08 12.85 -6.97
N TYR A 92 2.97 11.90 -6.65
CA TYR A 92 4.00 11.41 -7.55
C TYR A 92 3.38 10.88 -8.85
N ARG A 93 2.36 10.01 -8.77
CA ARG A 93 1.69 9.45 -9.96
C ARG A 93 0.98 10.48 -10.82
N ALA A 94 0.47 11.55 -10.21
CA ALA A 94 -0.19 12.65 -10.92
C ALA A 94 0.78 13.58 -11.68
N HIS A 95 2.08 13.54 -11.38
CA HIS A 95 3.09 14.44 -11.95
C HIS A 95 4.26 13.65 -12.59
N PRO A 96 4.06 13.04 -13.79
CA PRO A 96 5.11 12.30 -14.50
C PRO A 96 6.39 13.09 -14.75
N GLU A 97 6.28 14.42 -14.92
CA GLU A 97 7.41 15.33 -15.09
C GLU A 97 8.35 15.38 -13.87
N MET A 98 7.87 15.00 -12.68
CA MET A 98 8.66 14.98 -11.44
C MET A 98 9.40 13.65 -11.23
N HIS A 99 9.11 12.62 -12.03
CA HIS A 99 9.61 11.26 -11.79
C HIS A 99 11.13 11.17 -11.87
N GLU A 100 11.75 11.81 -12.89
CA GLU A 100 13.20 11.80 -13.05
C GLU A 100 13.90 12.47 -11.85
N ALA A 101 13.41 13.64 -11.44
CA ALA A 101 13.97 14.38 -10.31
C ALA A 101 13.87 13.58 -9.00
N VAL A 102 12.70 13.00 -8.72
CA VAL A 102 12.49 12.16 -7.52
C VAL A 102 13.34 10.90 -7.58
N SER A 103 13.47 10.25 -8.73
CA SER A 103 14.32 9.07 -8.92
C SER A 103 15.80 9.39 -8.65
N VAL A 104 16.28 10.56 -9.07
CA VAL A 104 17.64 11.02 -8.73
C VAL A 104 17.79 11.29 -7.23
N LEU A 105 16.84 12.01 -6.62
CA LEU A 105 16.87 12.34 -5.19
C LEU A 105 16.87 11.11 -4.30
N LEU A 106 16.11 10.08 -4.68
CA LEU A 106 16.02 8.81 -3.95
C LEU A 106 17.15 7.82 -4.32
N GLY A 107 18.04 8.18 -5.24
CA GLY A 107 19.14 7.32 -5.69
C GLY A 107 18.70 6.13 -6.56
N CYS A 108 17.46 6.12 -7.06
CA CYS A 108 16.94 5.10 -7.97
C CYS A 108 17.52 5.23 -9.40
N SER A 109 18.06 6.40 -9.75
CA SER A 109 18.77 6.63 -11.01
C SER A 109 20.00 7.51 -10.83
N VAL A 110 21.05 7.23 -11.60
CA VAL A 110 22.23 8.11 -11.68
C VAL A 110 21.90 9.36 -12.51
N PRO A 111 22.34 10.57 -12.09
CA PRO A 111 22.18 11.78 -12.89
C PRO A 111 22.86 11.58 -14.25
N ARG A 112 22.12 11.73 -15.35
CA ARG A 112 22.73 11.78 -16.67
C ARG A 112 23.63 13.01 -16.72
N LYS A 113 24.95 12.79 -16.74
CA LYS A 113 25.95 13.82 -16.96
C LYS A 113 25.68 14.40 -18.34
N GLY A 114 25.17 15.64 -18.39
CA GLY A 114 24.81 16.29 -19.63
C GLY A 114 26.00 16.30 -20.60
N SER A 115 25.83 15.65 -21.74
CA SER A 115 26.57 15.97 -22.96
C SER A 115 26.22 17.41 -23.30
N VAL A 116 27.13 18.34 -23.01
CA VAL A 116 27.02 19.72 -23.45
C VAL A 116 27.14 19.69 -24.98
N SER A 117 26.01 19.73 -25.70
CA SER A 117 26.03 19.94 -27.15
C SER A 117 26.33 21.41 -27.40
N ALA A 118 27.58 21.69 -27.77
CA ALA A 118 28.02 23.00 -28.19
C ALA A 118 27.42 23.35 -29.55
N HIS A 119 26.49 24.31 -29.55
CA HIS A 119 26.20 25.12 -30.74
C HIS A 119 26.21 26.60 -30.34
N ASN A 120 27.39 27.21 -30.49
CA ASN A 120 27.53 28.66 -30.64
C ASN A 120 27.02 29.06 -32.03
N THR A 121 26.19 30.11 -32.13
CA THR A 121 26.29 31.09 -33.22
C THR A 121 25.74 32.48 -32.83
N ALA A 122 26.68 33.43 -32.82
CA ALA A 122 26.61 34.85 -33.20
C ALA A 122 25.74 35.88 -32.46
N ALA A 123 26.47 36.90 -32.01
CA ALA A 123 26.03 38.22 -31.58
C ALA A 123 25.28 39.00 -32.68
N LYS A 124 24.37 39.87 -32.22
CA LYS A 124 24.07 41.13 -32.90
C LYS A 124 23.79 42.20 -31.84
N GLU A 125 24.72 43.15 -31.71
CA GLU A 125 24.49 44.43 -31.04
C GLU A 125 23.32 45.17 -31.72
N VAL A 126 22.60 46.01 -30.97
CA VAL A 126 22.45 47.46 -31.22
C VAL A 126 21.38 48.06 -30.27
N SER A 127 21.84 49.03 -29.48
CA SER A 127 21.15 50.25 -29.00
C SER A 127 20.10 50.23 -27.87
N HIS A 128 20.54 50.77 -26.74
CA HIS A 128 19.78 51.60 -25.79
C HIS A 128 19.37 52.95 -26.43
N PRO A 129 18.32 53.67 -25.97
CA PRO A 129 18.50 54.49 -24.75
C PRO A 129 17.28 54.76 -23.82
N LYS A 130 17.66 55.03 -22.57
CA LYS A 130 17.17 56.01 -21.57
C LYS A 130 15.74 55.94 -20.98
N GLN A 131 15.75 55.59 -19.69
CA GLN A 131 15.23 56.31 -18.51
C GLN A 131 13.91 57.10 -18.61
N HIS A 132 12.96 56.76 -17.72
CA HIS A 132 12.34 57.75 -16.81
C HIS A 132 11.70 57.08 -15.58
N SER A 133 11.75 57.83 -14.48
CA SER A 133 11.39 57.54 -13.10
C SER A 133 9.90 57.75 -12.76
N PHE A 134 9.58 57.56 -11.47
CA PHE A 134 8.32 57.80 -10.73
C PHE A 134 7.25 56.68 -10.83
N GLY A 135 6.54 56.31 -9.77
CA GLY A 135 6.45 56.88 -8.43
C GLY A 135 5.84 55.90 -7.43
N THR A 136 6.07 56.21 -6.17
CA THR A 136 5.43 55.66 -4.97
C THR A 136 3.92 55.76 -5.06
N ASN A 137 3.19 54.80 -4.46
CA ASN A 137 1.97 55.11 -3.71
C ASN A 137 1.64 54.01 -2.68
N THR A 138 1.90 54.36 -1.42
CA THR A 138 1.20 53.91 -0.22
C THR A 138 -0.31 54.15 -0.35
N THR A 139 -1.17 53.23 0.11
CA THR A 139 -2.51 53.46 0.73
C THR A 139 -3.06 52.08 1.17
N ALA A 140 -2.90 51.71 2.44
CA ALA A 140 -3.86 51.89 3.55
C ALA A 140 -4.94 50.78 3.64
N ALA A 141 -4.89 50.05 4.75
CA ALA A 141 -5.90 49.11 5.21
C ALA A 141 -7.18 49.83 5.66
N PRO A 142 -8.31 49.11 5.74
CA PRO A 142 -9.09 49.17 6.98
C PRO A 142 -9.61 47.80 7.45
N LYS A 143 -9.40 47.51 8.74
CA LYS A 143 -10.33 46.77 9.62
C LYS A 143 -10.99 47.82 10.54
N PRO A 144 -12.04 47.55 11.35
CA PRO A 144 -12.88 46.35 11.49
C PRO A 144 -14.40 46.68 11.45
N SER A 145 -15.29 45.68 11.53
CA SER A 145 -16.62 45.87 12.13
C SER A 145 -17.12 44.59 12.78
N ILE A 146 -17.24 44.69 14.10
CA ILE A 146 -17.89 43.77 15.02
C ILE A 146 -19.40 43.84 14.81
N LYS A 147 -20.08 42.70 14.69
CA LYS A 147 -21.48 42.57 15.12
C LYS A 147 -21.61 41.34 16.01
N ARG A 148 -21.83 41.63 17.30
CA ARG A 148 -22.45 40.73 18.27
C ARG A 148 -23.91 40.55 17.87
N TYR A 149 -24.38 39.31 17.84
CA TYR A 149 -25.65 38.87 18.41
C TYR A 149 -25.48 37.40 18.79
#